data_AF-A0A923L6G6-F1
#
_entry.id   AF-A0A923L6G6-F1
#
_cell.length_a   1.000
_cell.length_b   1.000
_cell.length_c   1.000
_cell.angle_alpha   90.00
_cell.angle_beta   90.00
_cell.angle_gamma   90.00
#
_symmetry.space_group_name_H-M   'P 1'
#
loop_
_entity.id
_entity.type
_entity.pdbx_description
1 polymer ?
#
loop_
_entity_poly.entity_id
_entity_poly.type
_entity_poly.pdbx_seq_one_letter_code
_entity_poly.pdbx_strand_id
1 'polypeptide(L)'
;MLLNLSSVNYLQYHLIGGGYQPINNTHKWGRRIFSLLFVLSIFAFIFEIGYGFIYIIIGSLFALSIFEACMEWIYEPEKQYIISIIESSAFAVMFIGILIISLQTLTFEEALKEYGYIDIDSVEKIEVQNVAWNEEEKELWNKTTVKREVMIDDPKLIREIFHELHELKYRERPIHHENRDNYYRLSIKGKSNFDITVYDKCIAFYLADYQSYRILDENSMYEFLEEMELGWE
;
A
#
# COMPACT_ATOMS: atom_id res chain seq x y z
N MET A 1 4.56 -31.73 -40.78
CA MET A 1 4.31 -31.38 -39.36
C MET A 1 5.64 -31.43 -38.63
N LEU A 2 6.49 -30.42 -38.85
CA LEU A 2 7.77 -30.25 -38.16
C LEU A 2 7.65 -28.93 -37.41
N LEU A 3 7.00 -28.97 -36.24
CA LEU A 3 7.10 -27.86 -35.30
C LEU A 3 8.56 -27.83 -34.83
N ASN A 4 9.18 -26.69 -35.11
CA ASN A 4 10.60 -26.38 -35.03
C ASN A 4 11.21 -26.82 -33.68
N LEU A 5 12.11 -27.80 -33.71
CA LEU A 5 13.02 -28.09 -32.59
C LEU A 5 13.86 -26.87 -32.20
N SER A 6 14.01 -25.88 -33.10
CA SER A 6 14.68 -24.62 -32.81
C SER A 6 13.90 -23.72 -31.84
N SER A 7 12.57 -23.68 -31.88
CA SER A 7 11.78 -22.83 -30.98
C SER A 7 11.70 -23.40 -29.56
N VAL A 8 11.75 -24.73 -29.42
CA VAL A 8 11.75 -25.40 -28.10
C VAL A 8 13.10 -25.21 -27.41
N ASN A 9 14.21 -25.38 -28.14
CA ASN A 9 15.55 -25.08 -27.62
C ASN A 9 15.74 -23.59 -27.31
N TYR A 10 15.11 -22.69 -28.08
CA TYR A 10 15.19 -21.25 -27.88
C TYR A 10 14.49 -20.80 -26.59
N LEU A 11 13.26 -21.26 -26.35
CA LEU A 11 12.54 -21.02 -25.08
C LEU A 11 13.31 -21.58 -23.89
N GLN A 12 13.91 -22.77 -24.03
CA GLN A 12 14.68 -23.42 -22.97
C GLN A 12 15.99 -22.69 -22.67
N TYR A 13 16.66 -22.10 -23.67
CA TYR A 13 17.87 -21.29 -23.48
C TYR A 13 17.59 -19.97 -22.75
N HIS A 14 16.46 -19.33 -23.07
CA HIS A 14 16.05 -18.08 -22.43
C HIS A 14 15.54 -18.30 -21.01
N LEU A 15 14.79 -19.38 -20.77
CA LEU A 15 14.22 -19.71 -19.45
C LEU A 15 15.23 -20.32 -18.47
N ILE A 16 16.31 -20.97 -18.93
CA ILE A 16 17.18 -21.79 -18.05
C ILE A 16 18.61 -21.24 -17.88
N GLY A 17 19.16 -20.35 -18.73
CA GLY A 17 20.56 -19.98 -18.50
C GLY A 17 21.29 -18.99 -19.39
N GLY A 18 20.62 -18.10 -20.11
CA GLY A 18 21.35 -17.12 -20.91
C GLY A 18 20.51 -15.93 -21.32
N GLY A 19 20.43 -14.93 -20.44
CA GLY A 19 19.95 -13.61 -20.83
C GLY A 19 20.73 -13.09 -22.03
N TYR A 20 20.03 -12.43 -22.95
CA TYR A 20 20.56 -11.96 -24.22
C TYR A 20 21.90 -11.20 -24.06
N GLN A 21 22.84 -11.46 -24.95
CA GLN A 21 24.18 -10.85 -24.88
C GLN A 21 24.13 -9.42 -25.43
N PRO A 22 24.77 -8.44 -24.77
CA PRO A 22 24.72 -7.06 -25.21
C PRO A 22 25.35 -6.88 -26.60
N ILE A 23 24.58 -6.29 -27.52
CA ILE A 23 24.96 -6.09 -28.94
C ILE A 23 26.10 -5.08 -29.08
N ASN A 24 26.14 -4.07 -28.21
CA ASN A 24 27.17 -3.03 -28.21
C ASN A 24 27.49 -2.55 -26.79
N ASN A 25 28.49 -1.68 -26.68
CA ASN A 25 28.92 -1.12 -25.40
C ASN A 25 27.81 -0.33 -24.70
N THR A 26 26.95 0.38 -25.44
CA THR A 26 25.81 1.10 -24.89
C THR A 26 24.80 0.16 -24.25
N HIS A 27 24.45 -0.94 -24.93
CA HIS A 27 23.58 -2.00 -24.42
C HIS A 27 24.19 -2.58 -23.13
N LYS A 28 25.49 -2.90 -23.14
CA LYS A 28 26.20 -3.44 -21.99
C LYS A 28 26.17 -2.52 -20.78
N TRP A 29 26.41 -1.23 -20.98
CA TRP A 29 26.40 -0.24 -19.89
C TRP A 29 24.98 0.02 -19.38
N GLY A 30 23.99 0.16 -20.26
CA GLY A 30 22.59 0.34 -19.86
C GLY A 30 22.09 -0.83 -19.03
N ARG A 31 22.32 -2.08 -19.49
CA ARG A 31 21.94 -3.28 -18.73
C ARG A 31 22.59 -3.32 -17.34
N ARG A 32 23.86 -2.94 -17.22
CA ARG A 32 24.56 -2.86 -15.92
C ARG A 32 23.96 -1.80 -15.01
N ILE A 33 23.64 -0.61 -15.53
CA ILE A 33 23.06 0.48 -14.75
C ILE A 33 21.68 0.07 -14.22
N PHE A 34 20.79 -0.42 -15.08
CA PHE A 34 19.46 -0.88 -14.66
C PHE A 34 19.52 -2.08 -13.71
N SER A 35 20.42 -3.04 -13.95
CA SER A 35 20.63 -4.16 -13.02
C SER A 35 21.13 -3.68 -11.66
N LEU A 36 22.04 -2.70 -11.62
CA LEU A 36 22.51 -2.10 -10.38
C LEU A 36 21.38 -1.37 -9.65
N LEU A 37 20.55 -0.61 -10.35
CA LEU A 37 19.38 0.06 -9.79
C LEU A 37 18.39 -0.95 -9.18
N PHE A 38 18.13 -2.06 -9.88
CA PHE A 38 17.28 -3.14 -9.37
C PHE A 38 17.85 -3.74 -8.08
N VAL A 39 19.15 -4.08 -8.06
CA VAL A 39 19.82 -4.63 -6.87
C VAL A 39 19.79 -3.64 -5.71
N LEU A 40 20.08 -2.36 -5.94
CA LEU A 40 20.00 -1.31 -4.92
C LEU A 40 18.57 -1.15 -4.39
N SER A 41 17.57 -1.29 -5.25
CA SER A 41 16.15 -1.22 -4.85
C SER A 41 15.74 -2.40 -3.98
N ILE A 42 16.24 -3.61 -4.26
CA ILE A 42 16.06 -4.78 -3.39
C ILE A 42 16.74 -4.55 -2.03
N PHE A 43 17.99 -4.09 -2.02
CA PHE A 43 18.67 -3.79 -0.77
C PHE A 43 17.90 -2.75 0.05
N ALA A 44 17.46 -1.66 -0.58
CA ALA A 44 16.66 -0.64 0.09
C ALA A 44 15.34 -1.21 0.63
N PHE A 45 14.64 -2.07 -0.13
CA PHE A 45 13.44 -2.77 0.34
C PHE A 45 13.68 -3.71 1.53
N ILE A 46 14.85 -4.33 1.63
CA ILE A 46 15.20 -5.18 2.78
C ILE A 46 15.44 -4.34 4.04
N PHE A 47 16.07 -3.17 3.89
CA PHE A 47 16.42 -2.30 5.02
C PHE A 47 15.31 -1.34 5.43
N GLU A 48 14.39 -1.00 4.53
CA GLU A 48 13.21 -0.17 4.80
C GLU A 48 11.92 -0.92 4.44
N ILE A 49 11.02 -1.07 5.42
CA ILE A 49 9.68 -1.66 5.22
C ILE A 49 8.77 -0.61 4.56
N GLY A 50 9.06 -0.28 3.31
CA GLY A 50 8.28 0.68 2.52
C GLY A 50 7.69 0.04 1.28
N TYR A 51 6.37 -0.03 1.17
CA TYR A 51 5.67 -0.44 -0.06
C TYR A 51 6.07 0.40 -1.28
N GLY A 52 6.57 1.63 -1.06
CA GLY A 52 7.14 2.50 -2.09
C GLY A 52 8.24 1.84 -2.92
N PHE A 53 9.05 0.96 -2.31
CA PHE A 53 10.14 0.28 -3.01
C PHE A 53 9.66 -0.79 -3.99
N ILE A 54 8.46 -1.35 -3.80
CA ILE A 54 7.88 -2.30 -4.77
C ILE A 54 7.70 -1.62 -6.13
N TYR A 55 7.26 -0.35 -6.15
CA TYR A 55 7.14 0.41 -7.40
C TYR A 55 8.49 0.64 -8.07
N ILE A 56 9.54 0.90 -7.27
CA ILE A 56 10.89 1.12 -7.79
C ILE A 56 11.47 -0.18 -8.36
N ILE A 57 11.28 -1.30 -7.66
CA ILE A 57 11.71 -2.63 -8.10
C ILE A 57 11.05 -2.96 -9.45
N ILE A 58 9.73 -2.89 -9.52
CA ILE A 58 8.98 -3.28 -10.73
C ILE A 58 9.19 -2.27 -11.85
N GLY A 59 9.26 -0.98 -11.53
CA GLY A 59 9.61 0.08 -12.49
C GLY A 59 11.01 -0.09 -13.06
N SER A 60 11.99 -0.53 -12.25
CA SER A 60 13.35 -0.79 -12.72
C SER A 60 13.43 -2.01 -13.64
N LEU A 61 12.67 -3.08 -13.36
CA LEU A 61 12.52 -4.23 -14.25
C LEU A 61 11.86 -3.82 -15.56
N PHE A 62 10.77 -3.06 -15.49
CA PHE A 62 10.09 -2.55 -16.68
C PHE A 62 11.00 -1.67 -17.54
N ALA A 63 11.75 -0.76 -16.93
CA ALA A 63 12.72 0.09 -17.63
C ALA A 63 13.85 -0.71 -18.28
N LEU A 64 14.35 -1.75 -17.59
CA LEU A 64 15.34 -2.68 -18.15
C LEU A 64 14.80 -3.39 -19.38
N SER A 65 13.60 -3.98 -19.30
CA SER A 65 13.00 -4.71 -20.40
C SER A 65 12.74 -3.81 -21.61
N ILE A 66 12.21 -2.60 -21.41
CA ILE A 66 12.03 -1.63 -22.49
C ILE A 66 13.38 -1.29 -23.14
N PHE A 67 14.42 -1.08 -22.33
CA PHE A 67 15.74 -0.76 -22.84
C PHE A 67 16.29 -1.90 -23.71
N GLU A 68 16.18 -3.14 -23.25
CA GLU A 68 16.60 -4.33 -24.00
C GLU A 68 15.81 -4.47 -25.31
N ALA A 69 14.48 -4.33 -25.26
CA ALA A 69 13.62 -4.35 -26.44
C ALA A 69 13.95 -3.25 -27.46
N CYS A 70 14.22 -2.02 -26.99
CA CYS A 70 14.63 -0.90 -27.86
C CYS A 70 15.97 -1.16 -28.54
N MET A 71 16.96 -1.66 -27.78
CA MET A 71 18.28 -1.97 -28.33
C MET A 71 18.19 -3.11 -29.35
N GLU A 72 17.38 -4.13 -29.10
CA GLU A 72 17.18 -5.22 -30.04
C GLU A 72 16.43 -4.78 -31.30
N TRP A 73 15.40 -3.93 -31.17
CA TRP A 73 14.71 -3.37 -32.33
C TRP A 73 15.67 -2.64 -33.26
N ILE A 74 16.54 -1.79 -32.70
CA ILE A 74 17.42 -0.92 -33.47
C ILE A 74 18.53 -1.72 -34.16
N TYR A 75 19.09 -2.73 -33.49
CA TYR A 75 20.32 -3.39 -33.95
C TYR A 75 20.11 -4.83 -34.49
N GLU A 76 19.01 -5.52 -34.17
CA GLU A 76 18.70 -6.89 -34.64
C GLU A 76 17.20 -7.08 -35.01
N PRO A 77 16.72 -6.44 -36.10
CA PRO A 77 15.31 -6.40 -36.46
C PRO A 77 14.71 -7.74 -36.92
N GLU A 78 15.51 -8.81 -37.07
CA GLU A 78 15.11 -9.99 -37.84
C GLU A 78 14.36 -11.09 -37.07
N LYS A 79 14.16 -11.02 -35.73
CA LYS A 79 13.14 -11.80 -34.97
C LYS A 79 13.24 -11.73 -33.45
N GLN A 80 14.41 -11.38 -32.89
CA GLN A 80 14.67 -11.56 -31.45
C GLN A 80 13.97 -10.49 -30.59
N TYR A 81 13.82 -9.28 -31.13
CA TYR A 81 13.15 -8.16 -30.46
C TYR A 81 11.68 -8.45 -30.06
N ILE A 82 11.01 -9.39 -30.74
CA ILE A 82 9.60 -9.73 -30.45
C ILE A 82 9.45 -10.27 -29.03
N ILE A 83 10.43 -11.06 -28.56
CA ILE A 83 10.36 -11.67 -27.22
C ILE A 83 10.57 -10.62 -26.15
N SER A 84 11.58 -9.76 -26.32
CA SER A 84 11.84 -8.63 -25.43
C SER A 84 10.68 -7.62 -25.41
N ILE A 85 9.96 -7.44 -26.52
CA ILE A 85 8.72 -6.66 -26.55
C ILE A 85 7.61 -7.34 -25.73
N ILE A 86 7.42 -8.66 -25.87
CA ILE A 86 6.41 -9.40 -25.11
C ILE A 86 6.71 -9.30 -23.61
N GLU A 87 7.97 -9.49 -23.22
CA GLU A 87 8.43 -9.34 -21.84
C GLU A 87 8.22 -7.91 -21.33
N SER A 88 8.62 -6.90 -22.10
CA SER A 88 8.38 -5.49 -21.77
C SER A 88 6.89 -5.18 -21.60
N SER A 89 6.04 -5.75 -22.44
CA SER A 89 4.59 -5.57 -22.37
C SER A 89 4.01 -6.24 -21.12
N ALA A 90 4.52 -7.41 -20.73
CA ALA A 90 4.14 -8.08 -19.50
C ALA A 90 4.52 -7.23 -18.26
N PHE A 91 5.75 -6.69 -18.24
CA PHE A 91 6.17 -5.77 -17.18
C PHE A 91 5.36 -4.47 -17.17
N ALA A 92 4.97 -3.94 -18.33
CA ALA A 92 4.08 -2.78 -18.43
C ALA A 92 2.73 -3.06 -17.76
N VAL A 93 2.10 -4.19 -18.10
CA VAL A 93 0.81 -4.60 -17.54
C VAL A 93 0.92 -4.80 -16.02
N MET A 94 1.98 -5.46 -15.54
CA MET A 94 2.22 -5.63 -14.09
C MET A 94 2.40 -4.28 -13.39
N PHE A 95 3.21 -3.39 -13.96
CA PHE A 95 3.45 -2.07 -13.39
C PHE A 95 2.17 -1.23 -13.33
N ILE A 96 1.40 -1.18 -14.41
CA ILE A 96 0.11 -0.48 -14.46
C ILE A 96 -0.89 -1.10 -13.50
N GLY A 97 -0.99 -2.43 -13.44
CA GLY A 97 -1.88 -3.13 -12.51
C GLY A 97 -1.58 -2.78 -11.05
N ILE A 98 -0.31 -2.74 -10.69
CA ILE A 98 0.12 -2.35 -9.33
C ILE A 98 -0.19 -0.88 -9.05
N LEU A 99 0.06 0.02 -10.01
CA LEU A 99 -0.32 1.42 -9.86
C LEU A 99 -1.84 1.57 -9.66
N ILE A 100 -2.66 0.82 -10.41
CA ILE A 100 -4.12 0.88 -10.27
C ILE A 100 -4.54 0.41 -8.87
N ILE A 101 -4.06 -0.76 -8.44
CA ILE A 101 -4.39 -1.32 -7.13
C ILE A 101 -3.98 -0.34 -6.03
N SER A 102 -2.76 0.19 -6.10
CA SER A 102 -2.23 1.05 -5.04
C SER A 102 -2.74 2.49 -5.05
N LEU A 103 -3.28 2.98 -6.16
CA LEU A 103 -3.87 4.31 -6.27
C LEU A 103 -5.39 4.30 -6.09
N GLN A 104 -6.00 3.12 -5.96
CA GLN A 104 -7.43 2.97 -5.78
C GLN A 104 -7.89 3.75 -4.55
N THR A 105 -8.97 4.50 -4.74
CA THR A 105 -9.65 5.21 -3.66
C THR A 105 -10.76 4.32 -3.15
N LEU A 106 -10.88 4.18 -1.84
CA LEU A 106 -11.87 3.36 -1.16
C LEU A 106 -12.77 4.25 -0.31
N THR A 107 -14.02 3.85 -0.20
CA THR A 107 -14.99 4.38 0.77
C THR A 107 -14.99 3.56 2.05
N PHE A 108 -15.65 4.05 3.11
CA PHE A 108 -15.77 3.33 4.39
C PHE A 108 -16.47 1.98 4.24
N GLU A 109 -17.55 1.93 3.46
CA GLU A 109 -18.25 0.68 3.19
C GLU A 109 -17.37 -0.33 2.46
N GLU A 110 -16.58 0.13 1.50
CA GLU A 110 -15.66 -0.73 0.76
C GLU A 110 -14.54 -1.24 1.64
N ALA A 111 -13.99 -0.39 2.52
CA ALA A 111 -13.06 -0.83 3.55
C ALA A 111 -13.72 -1.91 4.43
N LEU A 112 -14.91 -1.67 4.99
CA LEU A 112 -15.58 -2.63 5.86
C LEU A 112 -15.99 -3.95 5.18
N LYS A 113 -16.31 -3.94 3.87
CA LYS A 113 -16.69 -5.16 3.13
C LYS A 113 -15.62 -6.25 3.20
N GLU A 114 -14.35 -5.86 3.25
CA GLU A 114 -13.23 -6.81 3.35
C GLU A 114 -13.07 -7.40 4.76
N TYR A 115 -13.58 -6.72 5.80
CA TYR A 115 -13.37 -7.06 7.22
C TYR A 115 -14.61 -7.63 7.91
N GLY A 116 -15.65 -7.98 7.14
CA GLY A 116 -16.91 -8.51 7.65
C GLY A 116 -17.91 -7.41 7.95
N TYR A 117 -19.15 -7.64 7.52
CA TYR A 117 -20.23 -6.65 7.61
C TYR A 117 -20.50 -6.30 9.08
N ILE A 118 -20.17 -5.08 9.48
CA ILE A 118 -20.65 -4.49 10.72
C ILE A 118 -22.00 -3.87 10.42
N ASP A 119 -23.04 -4.45 11.01
CA ASP A 119 -24.33 -3.79 11.07
C ASP A 119 -24.21 -2.58 12.01
N ILE A 120 -24.09 -1.39 11.42
CA ILE A 120 -23.94 -0.12 12.13
C ILE A 120 -25.19 0.16 12.98
N ASP A 121 -26.37 -0.22 12.46
CA ASP A 121 -27.64 0.00 13.15
C ASP A 121 -27.78 -0.87 14.42
N SER A 122 -26.94 -1.92 14.55
CA SER A 122 -26.91 -2.79 15.73
C SER A 122 -25.92 -2.32 16.80
N VAL A 123 -25.23 -1.18 16.63
CA VAL A 123 -24.22 -0.70 17.58
C VAL A 123 -24.89 0.06 18.72
N GLU A 124 -24.88 -0.55 19.91
CA GLU A 124 -25.48 0.07 21.11
C GLU A 124 -24.51 0.98 21.86
N LYS A 125 -23.21 0.66 21.87
CA LYS A 125 -22.19 1.39 22.65
C LYS A 125 -20.84 1.45 21.96
N ILE A 126 -20.23 2.62 21.99
CA ILE A 126 -18.87 2.87 21.51
C ILE A 126 -18.04 3.42 22.67
N GLU A 127 -16.84 2.87 22.85
CA GLU A 127 -15.81 3.44 23.69
C GLU A 127 -14.89 4.29 22.83
N VAL A 128 -14.67 5.55 23.23
CA VAL A 128 -13.72 6.45 22.56
C VAL A 128 -12.58 6.77 23.50
N GLN A 129 -11.36 6.47 23.09
CA GLN A 129 -10.14 6.75 23.83
C GLN A 129 -9.28 7.76 23.06
N ASN A 130 -8.84 8.83 23.70
CA ASN A 130 -7.78 9.67 23.16
C ASN A 130 -6.44 9.19 23.70
N VAL A 131 -5.55 8.80 22.81
CA VAL A 131 -4.26 8.21 23.15
C VAL A 131 -3.16 9.09 22.58
N ALA A 132 -2.13 9.33 23.40
CA ALA A 132 -0.98 10.12 23.03
C ALA A 132 0.32 9.37 23.29
N TRP A 133 1.39 9.76 22.60
CA TRP A 133 2.73 9.36 23.04
C TRP A 133 3.04 9.97 24.39
N ASN A 134 3.74 9.19 25.21
CA ASN A 134 4.42 9.76 26.36
C ASN A 134 5.57 10.65 25.87
N GLU A 135 5.38 11.97 25.93
CA GLU A 135 6.40 12.97 25.56
C GLU A 135 7.73 12.76 26.31
N GLU A 136 7.68 12.29 27.56
CA GLU A 136 8.87 12.06 28.39
C GLU A 136 9.64 10.78 27.98
N GLU A 137 8.97 9.85 27.29
CA GLU A 137 9.53 8.54 26.92
C GLU A 137 9.44 8.29 25.40
N LYS A 138 9.32 9.35 24.57
CA LYS A 138 9.21 9.25 23.11
C LYS A 138 10.35 8.44 22.47
N GLU A 139 11.55 8.51 23.06
CA GLU A 139 12.73 7.74 22.60
C GLU A 139 12.59 6.23 22.78
N LEU A 140 11.68 5.76 23.63
CA LEU A 140 11.49 4.32 23.92
C LEU A 140 10.52 3.62 22.96
N TRP A 141 9.99 4.33 21.94
CA TRP A 141 9.16 3.83 20.83
C TRP A 141 7.92 2.98 21.19
N ASN A 142 7.63 2.74 22.47
CA ASN A 142 6.70 1.69 22.90
C ASN A 142 5.72 2.10 23.99
N LYS A 143 5.63 3.38 24.35
CA LYS A 143 4.72 3.84 25.39
C LYS A 143 3.72 4.88 24.90
N THR A 144 2.52 4.38 24.67
CA THR A 144 1.30 5.16 24.50
C THR A 144 0.58 5.28 25.84
N THR A 145 0.06 6.45 26.15
CA THR A 145 -0.72 6.71 27.35
C THR A 145 -2.12 7.17 26.95
N VAL A 146 -3.15 6.55 27.52
CA VAL A 146 -4.54 7.02 27.38
C VAL A 146 -4.68 8.31 28.18
N LYS A 147 -5.07 9.40 27.51
CA LYS A 147 -5.21 10.73 28.13
C LYS A 147 -6.61 10.97 28.69
N ARG A 148 -7.62 10.51 27.97
CA ARG A 148 -9.05 10.66 28.29
C ARG A 148 -9.83 9.55 27.62
N GLU A 149 -10.91 9.13 28.25
CA GLU A 149 -11.82 8.11 27.72
C GLU A 149 -13.27 8.50 27.95
N VAL A 150 -14.16 7.98 27.10
CA VAL A 150 -15.60 8.20 27.23
C VAL A 150 -16.37 7.03 26.65
N MET A 151 -17.46 6.68 27.33
CA MET A 151 -18.42 5.70 26.87
C MET A 151 -19.63 6.41 26.26
N ILE A 152 -19.88 6.15 24.98
CA ILE A 152 -21.01 6.70 24.24
C ILE A 152 -22.08 5.62 24.09
N ASP A 153 -23.28 5.89 24.59
CA ASP A 153 -24.47 5.05 24.43
C ASP A 153 -25.67 5.81 23.82
N ASP A 154 -25.46 7.04 23.32
CA ASP A 154 -26.47 7.80 22.58
C ASP A 154 -26.54 7.33 21.10
N PRO A 155 -27.67 6.73 20.65
CA PRO A 155 -27.82 6.25 19.29
C PRO A 155 -27.76 7.36 18.22
N LYS A 156 -28.08 8.62 18.56
CA LYS A 156 -27.93 9.74 17.62
C LYS A 156 -26.46 10.03 17.37
N LEU A 157 -25.71 10.19 18.45
CA LEU A 157 -24.28 10.47 18.36
C LEU A 157 -23.50 9.32 17.72
N ILE A 158 -23.86 8.07 18.01
CA ILE A 158 -23.30 6.89 17.34
C ILE A 158 -23.51 6.97 15.82
N ARG A 159 -24.72 7.34 15.36
CA ARG A 159 -24.98 7.50 13.92
C ARG A 159 -24.20 8.64 13.30
N GLU A 160 -24.01 9.74 14.01
CA GLU A 160 -23.18 10.88 13.55
C GLU A 160 -21.72 10.45 13.37
N ILE A 161 -21.15 9.71 14.33
CA ILE A 161 -19.80 9.12 14.22
C ILE A 161 -19.66 8.29 12.94
N PHE A 162 -20.61 7.38 12.69
CA PHE A 162 -20.55 6.56 11.48
C PHE A 162 -20.78 7.37 10.21
N HIS A 163 -21.66 8.37 10.25
CA HIS A 163 -21.89 9.26 9.12
C HIS A 163 -20.60 9.97 8.70
N GLU A 164 -19.87 10.57 9.65
CA GLU A 164 -18.56 11.18 9.39
C GLU A 164 -17.58 10.19 8.77
N LEU A 165 -17.50 8.96 9.31
CA LEU A 165 -16.67 7.92 8.73
C LEU A 165 -17.06 7.59 7.28
N HIS A 166 -18.36 7.55 6.95
CA HIS A 166 -18.85 7.26 5.61
C HIS A 166 -18.50 8.33 4.57
N GLU A 167 -18.35 9.59 4.97
CA GLU A 167 -18.02 10.68 4.03
C GLU A 167 -16.54 10.70 3.62
N LEU A 168 -15.68 10.05 4.43
CA LEU A 168 -14.25 10.01 4.17
C LEU A 168 -13.90 9.16 2.94
N LYS A 169 -12.93 9.68 2.18
CA LYS A 169 -12.29 8.97 1.07
C LYS A 169 -10.88 8.55 1.45
N TYR A 170 -10.60 7.28 1.23
CA TYR A 170 -9.39 6.63 1.69
C TYR A 170 -8.53 6.19 0.52
N ARG A 171 -7.22 6.10 0.75
CA ARG A 171 -6.30 5.34 -0.09
C ARG A 171 -5.45 4.46 0.80
N GLU A 172 -5.35 3.19 0.46
CA GLU A 172 -4.50 2.27 1.20
C GLU A 172 -3.07 2.82 1.24
N ARG A 173 -2.52 2.97 2.45
CA ARG A 173 -1.17 3.46 2.63
C ARG A 173 -0.62 2.99 3.97
N PRO A 174 0.62 2.49 4.03
CA PRO A 174 1.27 2.24 5.30
C PRO A 174 1.34 3.53 6.15
N ILE A 175 0.99 3.44 7.43
CA ILE A 175 1.23 4.53 8.37
C ILE A 175 2.73 4.64 8.66
N HIS A 176 3.32 5.74 8.20
CA HIS A 176 4.65 6.18 8.64
C HIS A 176 4.61 6.55 10.13
N HIS A 177 5.69 6.26 10.84
CA HIS A 177 5.81 6.50 12.28
C HIS A 177 5.55 7.95 12.69
N GLU A 178 5.93 8.91 11.85
CA GLU A 178 5.73 10.35 12.07
C GLU A 178 4.24 10.75 12.14
N ASN A 179 3.33 9.89 11.65
CA ASN A 179 1.89 10.16 11.71
C ASN A 179 1.21 9.47 12.89
N ARG A 180 1.97 8.82 13.79
CA ARG A 180 1.40 8.02 14.89
C ARG A 180 1.18 8.82 16.17
N ASP A 181 1.02 10.14 16.12
CA ASP A 181 0.95 11.02 17.30
C ASP A 181 -0.35 10.86 18.12
N ASN A 182 -1.00 11.95 18.57
CA ASN A 182 -2.27 11.88 19.26
C ASN A 182 -3.31 11.25 18.30
N TYR A 183 -3.98 10.21 18.75
CA TYR A 183 -5.01 9.52 17.98
C TYR A 183 -6.22 9.19 18.84
N TYR A 184 -7.34 8.97 18.16
CA TYR A 184 -8.55 8.48 18.77
C TYR A 184 -8.73 7.02 18.43
N ARG A 185 -9.06 6.19 19.42
CA ARG A 185 -9.46 4.80 19.22
C ARG A 185 -10.93 4.65 19.54
N LEU A 186 -11.68 4.12 18.59
CA LEU A 186 -13.10 3.82 18.72
C LEU A 186 -13.25 2.29 18.78
N SER A 187 -13.74 1.79 19.90
CA SER A 187 -13.95 0.36 20.14
C SER A 187 -15.43 0.06 20.32
N ILE A 188 -15.97 -0.86 19.52
CA ILE A 188 -17.38 -1.26 19.63
C ILE A 188 -17.52 -2.29 20.75
N LYS A 189 -18.24 -1.93 21.82
CA LYS A 189 -18.47 -2.87 22.93
C LYS A 189 -19.32 -4.06 22.45
N GLY A 190 -18.91 -5.27 22.86
CA GLY A 190 -19.54 -6.52 22.44
C GLY A 190 -18.95 -7.14 21.17
N LYS A 191 -18.07 -6.44 20.45
CA LYS A 191 -17.27 -7.00 19.35
C LYS A 191 -15.79 -6.94 19.71
N SER A 192 -15.26 -8.03 20.26
CA SER A 192 -13.93 -8.05 20.90
C SER A 192 -12.72 -7.84 19.99
N ASN A 193 -12.91 -7.62 18.68
CA ASN A 193 -11.84 -7.46 17.70
C ASN A 193 -12.25 -6.43 16.63
N PHE A 194 -12.83 -5.29 16.98
CA PHE A 194 -13.04 -4.23 16.00
C PHE A 194 -12.76 -2.87 16.60
N ASP A 195 -11.60 -2.33 16.24
CA ASP A 195 -11.21 -0.98 16.60
C ASP A 195 -10.97 -0.15 15.34
N ILE A 196 -11.44 1.10 15.39
CA ILE A 196 -11.11 2.13 14.41
C ILE A 196 -10.16 3.10 15.09
N THR A 197 -8.98 3.31 14.51
CA THR A 197 -8.01 4.29 15.00
C THR A 197 -7.96 5.47 14.04
N VAL A 198 -8.28 6.67 14.53
CA VAL A 198 -8.34 7.90 13.77
C VAL A 198 -7.14 8.78 14.15
N TYR A 199 -6.25 9.02 13.19
CA TYR A 199 -5.14 9.97 13.27
C TYR A 199 -5.49 11.22 12.46
N ASP A 200 -4.78 12.33 12.66
CA ASP A 200 -4.97 13.57 11.89
C ASP A 200 -5.06 13.33 10.37
N LYS A 201 -4.17 12.51 9.79
CA LYS A 201 -4.09 12.29 8.33
C LYS A 201 -4.43 10.88 7.86
N CYS A 202 -4.73 9.98 8.78
CA CYS A 202 -4.86 8.55 8.50
C CYS A 202 -5.97 7.92 9.35
N ILE A 203 -6.54 6.83 8.86
CA ILE A 203 -7.40 5.95 9.64
C ILE A 203 -6.83 4.52 9.58
N ALA A 204 -6.98 3.76 10.65
CA ALA A 204 -6.63 2.35 10.68
C ALA A 204 -7.77 1.52 11.22
N PHE A 205 -7.93 0.32 10.69
CA PHE A 205 -8.94 -0.64 11.11
C PHE A 205 -8.23 -1.87 11.67
N TYR A 206 -8.65 -2.30 12.85
CA TYR A 206 -8.07 -3.44 13.55
C TYR A 206 -9.15 -4.51 13.75
N LEU A 207 -9.03 -5.62 13.00
CA LEU A 207 -9.94 -6.77 13.15
C LEU A 207 -9.23 -8.13 13.16
N ALA A 208 -8.20 -8.30 12.32
CA ALA A 208 -7.32 -9.47 12.32
C ALA A 208 -5.88 -9.07 11.96
N ASP A 209 -5.74 -8.20 10.96
CA ASP A 209 -4.49 -7.53 10.59
C ASP A 209 -4.65 -6.01 10.72
N TYR A 210 -3.54 -5.31 10.97
CA TYR A 210 -3.53 -3.85 11.04
C TYR A 210 -3.49 -3.28 9.63
N GLN A 211 -4.62 -2.77 9.15
CA GLN A 211 -4.70 -2.08 7.88
C GLN A 211 -4.86 -0.58 8.09
N SER A 212 -4.14 0.19 7.28
CA SER A 212 -4.12 1.63 7.40
C SER A 212 -4.33 2.32 6.07
N TYR A 213 -5.05 3.43 6.14
CA TYR A 213 -5.45 4.21 5.00
C TYR A 213 -5.12 5.68 5.24
N ARG A 214 -4.60 6.32 4.20
CA ARG A 214 -4.47 7.76 4.14
C ARG A 214 -5.81 8.36 3.75
N ILE A 215 -6.22 9.42 4.45
CA ILE A 215 -7.39 10.22 4.05
C ILE A 215 -6.95 11.20 2.98
N LEU A 216 -7.74 11.31 1.91
CA LEU A 216 -7.38 12.13 0.74
C LEU A 216 -7.64 13.61 0.94
N ASP A 217 -8.69 13.93 1.71
CA ASP A 217 -9.14 15.28 2.04
C ASP A 217 -8.84 15.60 3.53
N GLU A 218 -9.41 16.67 4.06
CA GLU A 218 -9.37 16.96 5.50
C GLU A 218 -10.09 15.84 6.28
N ASN A 219 -9.55 15.46 7.43
CA ASN A 219 -10.11 14.40 8.24
C ASN A 219 -11.22 14.95 9.15
N SER A 220 -12.42 15.10 8.59
CA SER A 220 -13.60 15.60 9.32
C SER A 220 -13.88 14.79 10.58
N MET A 221 -13.61 13.48 10.57
CA MET A 221 -13.77 12.62 11.74
C MET A 221 -12.79 12.95 12.87
N TYR A 222 -11.55 13.32 12.54
CA TYR A 222 -10.58 13.72 13.58
C TYR A 222 -10.99 15.06 14.20
N GLU A 223 -11.38 16.03 13.37
CA GLU A 223 -11.89 17.33 13.83
C GLU A 223 -13.16 17.17 14.66
N PHE A 224 -14.10 16.35 14.22
CA PHE A 224 -15.32 16.00 14.94
C PHE A 224 -15.03 15.47 16.34
N LEU A 225 -14.06 14.54 16.48
CA LEU A 225 -13.69 14.00 17.79
C LEU A 225 -12.91 14.98 18.67
N GLU A 226 -12.17 15.90 18.07
CA GLU A 226 -11.39 16.92 18.78
C GLU A 226 -12.29 18.04 19.33
N GLU A 227 -13.24 18.52 18.52
CA GLU A 227 -14.13 19.64 18.83
C GLU A 227 -15.33 19.24 19.69
N MET A 228 -15.74 17.98 19.64
CA MET A 228 -16.92 17.54 20.36
C MET A 228 -16.67 17.48 21.87
N GLU A 229 -17.56 18.15 22.63
CA GLU A 229 -17.62 18.06 24.09
C GLU A 229 -18.23 16.71 24.51
N LEU A 230 -17.45 15.65 24.34
CA LEU A 230 -17.73 14.36 24.95
C LEU A 230 -17.51 14.51 26.47
N GLY A 231 -18.34 13.84 27.28
CA GLY A 231 -18.19 13.81 28.74
C GLY A 231 -16.96 13.01 29.17
N TRP A 232 -15.77 13.52 28.84
CA TRP A 232 -14.49 12.88 29.06
C TRP A 232 -14.23 12.62 30.55
N GLU A 233 -13.77 11.41 30.87
CA GLU A 233 -13.29 11.01 32.19
C GLU A 233 -11.76 11.10 32.29
#